data_AF-A0A2W2E0R5-F1
#
_entry.id   AF-A0A2W2E0R5-F1
#
_cell.length_a   1.000
_cell.length_b   1.000
_cell.length_c   1.000
_cell.angle_alpha   90.00
_cell.angle_beta   90.00
_cell.angle_gamma   90.00
#
_symmetry.space_group_name_H-M   'P 1'
#
loop_
_entity.id
_entity.type
_entity.pdbx_description
1 polymer ?
#
loop_
_entity_poly.entity_id
_entity_poly.type
_entity_poly.pdbx_seq_one_letter_code
_entity_poly.pdbx_strand_id
1 'polypeptide(L)'
;VGGCPNVGGICIGCTMPGFPDKFMPFMDMPPGGSLSTLLIKPYGALIRRLRGITNVTANREPKWHHNGPELTSGYNPRWRPYGPADPRRQAAMERNEP
;
A
#
# COMPACT_ATOMS: atom_id res chain seq x y z
N VAL A 1 -9.24 -24.09 14.03
CA VAL A 1 -9.49 -22.63 13.89
C VAL A 1 -9.99 -22.40 12.47
N GLY A 2 -11.28 -22.15 12.31
CA GLY A 2 -11.93 -22.06 11.00
C GLY A 2 -13.25 -21.32 11.13
N GLY A 3 -14.03 -21.30 10.05
CA GLY A 3 -15.38 -20.74 9.96
C GLY A 3 -15.87 -20.90 8.53
N CYS A 4 -17.09 -20.45 8.20
CA CYS A 4 -17.62 -20.62 6.84
C CYS A 4 -16.99 -19.63 5.84
N PRO A 5 -17.31 -18.32 5.87
CA PRO A 5 -16.88 -17.41 4.80
C PRO A 5 -15.39 -17.13 4.78
N ASN A 6 -14.70 -17.25 5.92
CA ASN A 6 -13.26 -17.03 6.03
C ASN A 6 -12.41 -18.15 5.41
N VAL A 7 -12.98 -19.34 5.16
CA VAL A 7 -12.27 -20.47 4.50
C VAL A 7 -12.86 -20.82 3.13
N GLY A 8 -13.72 -19.97 2.58
CA GLY A 8 -14.34 -20.17 1.26
C GLY A 8 -15.66 -20.94 1.27
N GLY A 9 -16.22 -21.27 2.45
CA GLY A 9 -17.58 -21.81 2.56
C GLY A 9 -18.62 -20.69 2.56
N ILE A 10 -19.64 -20.79 1.71
CA ILE A 10 -20.75 -19.82 1.73
C ILE A 10 -21.47 -19.86 3.10
N CYS A 11 -21.87 -18.69 3.60
CA CYS A 11 -22.69 -18.63 4.80
C CYS A 11 -24.13 -18.99 4.43
N ILE A 12 -24.63 -20.13 4.93
CA ILE A 12 -26.00 -20.60 4.67
C ILE A 12 -27.01 -20.11 5.71
N GLY A 13 -26.58 -19.30 6.69
CA GLY A 13 -27.48 -18.77 7.72
C GLY A 13 -28.01 -19.82 8.70
N CYS A 14 -27.23 -20.86 9.03
CA CYS A 14 -27.65 -21.97 9.91
C CYS A 14 -28.06 -21.54 11.34
N THR A 15 -27.78 -20.30 11.74
CA THR A 15 -28.16 -19.73 13.04
C THR A 15 -29.38 -18.80 12.97
N MET A 16 -30.01 -18.62 11.80
CA MET A 16 -31.21 -17.78 11.65
C MET A 16 -32.49 -18.62 11.77
N PRO A 17 -33.57 -18.08 12.38
CA PRO A 17 -34.78 -18.83 12.70
C PRO A 17 -35.63 -19.24 11.48
N GLY A 18 -35.24 -18.83 10.26
CA GLY A 18 -35.93 -19.14 9.00
C GLY A 18 -35.14 -20.08 8.07
N PHE A 19 -34.18 -20.82 8.63
CA PHE A 19 -33.42 -21.85 7.91
C PHE A 19 -34.23 -23.15 7.85
N PRO A 20 -34.37 -23.83 6.69
CA PRO A 20 -33.71 -23.61 5.39
C PRO A 20 -34.54 -22.79 4.37
N ASP A 21 -35.82 -22.55 4.63
CA ASP A 21 -36.79 -22.13 3.61
C ASP A 21 -36.54 -20.74 3.02
N LYS A 22 -35.96 -19.81 3.80
CA LYS A 22 -35.68 -18.44 3.34
C LYS A 22 -34.34 -18.28 2.63
N PHE A 23 -33.53 -19.33 2.58
CA PHE A 23 -32.18 -19.31 2.00
C PHE A 23 -32.00 -20.29 0.85
N MET A 24 -33.05 -21.05 0.50
CA MET A 24 -33.10 -21.84 -0.72
C MET A 24 -33.52 -20.96 -1.88
N PRO A 25 -32.79 -20.94 -3.00
CA PRO A 25 -31.59 -21.72 -3.34
C PRO A 25 -30.26 -21.18 -2.75
N PHE A 26 -29.47 -22.05 -2.10
CA PHE A 26 -28.26 -21.68 -1.33
C PHE A 26 -27.11 -21.11 -2.18
N MET A 27 -27.04 -21.49 -3.45
CA MET A 27 -25.96 -21.11 -4.36
C MET A 27 -26.27 -19.84 -5.16
N ASP A 28 -27.49 -19.32 -5.07
CA ASP A 28 -27.85 -18.08 -5.74
C ASP A 28 -27.51 -16.88 -4.87
N MET A 29 -27.01 -15.84 -5.53
CA MET A 29 -26.67 -14.60 -4.86
C MET A 29 -27.94 -14.01 -4.24
N PRO A 30 -27.97 -13.71 -2.92
CA PRO A 30 -29.15 -13.12 -2.30
C PRO A 30 -29.47 -11.80 -3.01
N PRO A 31 -30.75 -11.49 -3.26
CA PRO A 31 -31.14 -10.32 -4.06
C PRO A 31 -30.62 -8.99 -3.48
N GLY A 32 -30.38 -8.91 -2.16
CA GLY A 32 -29.70 -7.77 -1.54
C GLY A 32 -28.20 -7.68 -1.82
N GLY A 33 -27.53 -8.82 -2.02
CA GLY A 33 -26.09 -8.88 -2.30
C GLY A 33 -25.75 -8.44 -3.73
N SER A 34 -26.60 -8.76 -4.71
CA SER A 34 -26.38 -8.38 -6.11
C SER A 34 -26.43 -6.85 -6.30
N LEU A 35 -27.37 -6.18 -5.62
CA LEU A 35 -27.50 -4.72 -5.65
C LEU A 35 -26.27 -4.01 -5.07
N SER A 36 -25.83 -4.41 -3.87
CA SER A 36 -24.63 -3.81 -3.25
C SER A 36 -23.38 -4.06 -4.08
N THR A 37 -23.26 -5.23 -4.71
CA THR A 37 -22.11 -5.56 -5.56
C THR A 37 -22.10 -4.70 -6.82
N LEU A 38 -23.24 -4.41 -7.43
CA LEU A 38 -23.31 -3.53 -8.61
C LEU A 38 -22.90 -2.09 -8.26
N LEU A 39 -23.39 -1.58 -7.13
CA LEU A 39 -23.14 -0.20 -6.69
C LEU A 39 -21.69 0.05 -6.23
N ILE A 40 -21.07 -0.94 -5.57
CA ILE A 40 -19.72 -0.77 -4.98
C ILE A 40 -18.60 -1.02 -6.00
N LYS A 41 -18.86 -1.73 -7.10
CA LYS A 41 -17.87 -2.00 -8.17
C LYS A 41 -17.10 -0.77 -8.67
N PRO A 42 -17.74 0.34 -9.11
CA PRO A 42 -17.02 1.51 -9.62
C PRO A 42 -16.19 2.21 -8.54
N TYR A 43 -16.77 2.39 -7.34
CA TYR A 43 -16.08 2.99 -6.19
C TYR A 43 -14.87 2.15 -5.75
N GLY A 44 -15.04 0.83 -5.64
CA GLY A 44 -13.97 -0.08 -5.26
C GLY A 44 -12.83 -0.12 -6.29
N ALA A 45 -13.12 0.04 -7.58
CA ALA A 45 -12.08 0.14 -8.61
C ALA A 45 -11.24 1.41 -8.46
N LEU A 46 -11.89 2.55 -8.17
CA LEU A 46 -11.22 3.81 -7.91
C LEU A 46 -10.33 3.72 -6.66
N ILE A 47 -10.87 3.26 -5.54
CA ILE A 47 -10.13 3.13 -4.28
C ILE A 47 -8.93 2.18 -4.41
N ARG A 48 -9.09 1.05 -5.13
CA ARG A 48 -7.97 0.13 -5.41
C ARG A 48 -6.84 0.82 -6.19
N ARG A 49 -7.16 1.66 -7.17
CA ARG A 49 -6.16 2.43 -7.93
C ARG A 49 -5.46 3.46 -7.04
N LEU A 50 -6.21 4.23 -6.27
CA LEU A 50 -5.64 5.21 -5.33
C LEU A 50 -4.71 4.55 -4.33
N ARG A 51 -5.13 3.42 -3.74
CA ARG A 51 -4.30 2.63 -2.82
C ARG A 51 -3.05 2.09 -3.50
N GLY A 52 -3.15 1.66 -4.75
CA GLY A 52 -1.98 1.23 -5.54
C GLY A 52 -0.96 2.34 -5.70
N ILE A 53 -1.38 3.56 -6.04
CA ILE A 53 -0.50 4.73 -6.19
C ILE A 53 0.20 5.03 -4.86
N THR A 54 -0.55 5.10 -3.75
CA THR A 54 0.02 5.35 -2.42
C THR A 54 0.98 4.24 -1.99
N ASN A 55 0.69 2.99 -2.34
CA ASN A 55 1.56 1.86 -2.00
C ASN A 55 2.90 1.95 -2.73
N VAL A 56 2.91 2.35 -4.02
CA VAL A 56 4.15 2.59 -4.77
C VAL A 56 4.97 3.71 -4.14
N THR A 57 4.35 4.81 -3.72
CA THR A 57 5.07 5.90 -3.05
C THR A 57 5.60 5.50 -1.68
N ALA A 58 4.85 4.67 -0.93
CA ALA A 58 5.23 4.21 0.40
C ALA A 58 6.37 3.17 0.39
N ASN A 59 6.42 2.32 -0.65
CA ASN A 59 7.51 1.35 -0.82
C ASN A 59 8.77 1.94 -1.44
N ARG A 60 8.74 3.21 -1.87
CA ARG A 60 9.90 3.87 -2.44
C ARG A 60 10.74 4.48 -1.34
N GLU A 61 11.98 4.01 -1.23
CA GLU A 61 12.93 4.59 -0.29
C GLU A 61 13.18 6.07 -0.60
N PRO A 62 13.37 6.90 0.44
CA PRO A 62 13.58 8.32 0.25
C PRO A 62 14.95 8.59 -0.39
N LYS A 63 15.05 9.69 -1.14
CA LYS A 63 16.26 10.02 -1.93
C LYS A 63 17.55 10.16 -1.11
N TRP A 64 17.45 10.49 0.18
CA TRP A 64 18.60 10.62 1.07
C TRP A 64 19.13 9.28 1.61
N HIS A 65 18.43 8.18 1.33
CA HIS A 65 18.90 6.83 1.66
C HIS A 65 19.77 6.29 0.52
N HIS A 66 21.06 6.67 0.52
CA HIS A 66 22.03 6.19 -0.46
C HIS A 66 23.43 6.03 0.17
N ASN A 67 24.23 5.09 -0.34
CA ASN A 67 25.62 4.88 0.08
C ASN A 67 26.60 5.75 -0.72
N GLY A 68 26.37 7.07 -0.71
CA GLY A 68 27.26 8.04 -1.35
C GLY A 68 28.20 8.70 -0.35
N PRO A 69 29.32 9.29 -0.79
CA PRO A 69 30.20 10.07 0.08
C PRO A 69 29.55 11.39 0.55
N GLU A 70 28.48 11.83 -0.12
CA GLU A 70 27.74 13.05 0.21
C GLU A 70 26.55 12.77 1.13
N LEU A 71 26.39 13.61 2.16
CA LEU A 71 25.25 13.57 3.07
C LEU A 71 24.13 14.47 2.54
N THR A 72 23.02 13.88 2.09
CA THR A 72 21.89 14.58 1.46
C THR A 72 20.61 14.61 2.31
N SER A 73 20.68 14.19 3.58
CA SER A 73 19.52 14.14 4.49
C SER A 73 19.07 15.50 5.03
N GLY A 74 19.69 16.60 4.60
CA GLY A 74 19.44 17.95 5.13
C GLY A 74 20.09 18.20 6.51
N TYR A 75 20.89 17.25 7.01
CA TYR A 75 21.60 17.40 8.28
C TYR A 75 22.86 18.28 8.12
N ASN A 76 22.97 19.36 8.90
CA ASN A 76 24.18 20.17 9.01
C ASN A 76 24.97 19.78 10.27
N PRO A 77 26.06 19.01 10.15
CA PRO A 77 26.87 18.61 11.29
C PRO A 77 27.71 19.78 11.80
N ARG A 78 27.46 20.21 13.04
CA ARG A 78 28.23 21.27 13.72
C ARG A 78 29.72 20.96 13.91
N TRP A 79 30.14 19.70 13.74
CA TRP A 79 31.47 19.21 14.13
C TRP A 79 32.20 18.38 13.06
N ARG A 80 31.86 18.49 11.76
CA ARG A 80 32.69 17.81 10.75
C ARG A 80 34.01 18.59 10.54
N PRO A 81 35.18 17.92 10.55
CA PRO A 81 36.45 18.55 10.16
C PRO A 81 36.53 18.88 8.65
N TYR A 82 35.59 18.38 7.85
CA TYR A 82 35.49 18.63 6.41
C TYR A 82 34.11 19.22 6.09
N GLY A 83 34.01 20.55 6.18
CA GLY A 83 32.85 21.34 5.77
C GLY A 83 32.89 21.69 4.26
N PRO A 84 31.96 22.53 3.77
CA PRO A 84 31.88 22.96 2.36
C PRO A 84 33.16 23.61 1.81
N ALA A 85 34.09 24.00 2.68
CA ALA A 85 35.39 24.56 2.34
C ALA A 85 36.52 23.49 2.22
N ASP A 86 36.21 22.19 2.25
CA ASP A 86 37.22 21.13 2.08
C ASP A 86 37.81 21.14 0.65
N PRO A 87 39.13 21.37 0.48
CA PRO A 87 39.81 21.33 -0.81
C PRO A 87 39.66 19.98 -1.54
N ARG A 88 39.45 18.88 -0.79
CA ARG A 88 39.24 17.54 -1.39
C ARG A 88 37.84 17.39 -2.00
N ARG A 89 36.88 18.24 -1.61
CA ARG A 89 35.53 18.32 -2.22
C ARG A 89 35.57 19.09 -3.55
N GLN A 90 36.33 20.18 -3.64
CA GLN A 90 36.55 20.91 -4.91
C GLN A 90 37.19 19.99 -5.96
N ALA A 91 38.25 19.27 -5.57
CA ALA A 91 38.92 18.33 -6.47
C ALA A 91 38.03 17.14 -6.90
N ALA A 92 37.02 16.76 -6.11
CA ALA A 92 36.07 15.70 -6.46
C ALA A 92 34.91 16.21 -7.34
N MET A 93 34.54 17.49 -7.22
CA MET A 93 33.59 18.16 -8.11
C MET A 93 34.22 18.44 -9.49
N GLU A 94 35.44 18.96 -9.55
CA GLU A 94 36.16 19.21 -10.82
C GLU A 94 36.43 17.94 -11.64
N ARG A 95 36.59 16.77 -10.99
CA ARG A 95 36.78 15.49 -11.70
C ARG A 95 35.50 14.86 -12.27
N ASN A 96 34.32 15.39 -11.93
CA ASN A 96 33.02 14.86 -12.38
C ASN A 96 32.25 15.88 -13.24
N GLU A 97 32.91 16.92 -13.76
CA GLU A 97 32.33 17.82 -14.76
C GLU A 97 32.49 17.21 -16.17
N PRO A 98 31.44 17.20 -17.02
CA PRO A 98 31.45 16.49 -18.31
C PRO A 98 32.37 17.10 -19.37
#